data_AF-A0A8S3AE38-F1
#
_entry.id   AF-A0A8S3AE38-F1
#
_cell.length_a   1.000
_cell.length_b   1.000
_cell.length_c   1.000
_cell.angle_alpha   90.00
_cell.angle_beta   90.00
_cell.angle_gamma   90.00
#
_symmetry.space_group_name_H-M   'P 1'
#
loop_
_entity.id
_entity.type
_entity.pdbx_description
1 polymer ?
#
loop_
_entity_poly.entity_id
_entity_poly.type
_entity_poly.pdbx_seq_one_letter_code
_entity_poly.pdbx_strand_id
1 'polypeptide(L)' 'MMLDNNLVRHLDACETMGNATAICSDKTGTLTTNRMTVVQVYVSEKHWKNVENPVR' A
#
# COMPACT_ATOMS: atom_id res chain seq x y z
N MET A 1 13.85 -6.31 -14.35
CA MET A 1 13.81 -5.16 -13.43
C MET A 1 13.02 -4.00 -14.04
N MET A 2 13.47 -3.37 -15.13
CA MET A 2 12.76 -2.20 -15.68
C MET A 2 11.34 -2.52 -16.18
N LEU A 3 11.12 -3.70 -16.78
CA LEU A 3 9.79 -4.17 -17.18
C LEU A 3 8.87 -4.51 -15.98
N ASP A 4 9.45 -4.71 -14.79
CA ASP A 4 8.76 -5.07 -13.55
C ASP A 4 8.42 -3.84 -12.70
N ASN A 5 8.44 -2.63 -13.29
CA ASN A 5 8.33 -1.34 -12.60
C ASN A 5 9.42 -1.11 -11.53
N ASN A 6 10.59 -1.76 -11.67
CA ASN A 6 11.71 -1.63 -10.74
C ASN A 6 12.91 -0.98 -11.44
N LEU A 7 13.08 0.33 -11.22
CA LEU A 7 14.21 1.10 -11.72
C LEU A 7 15.37 1.07 -10.71
N VAL A 8 16.46 0.40 -11.09
CA VAL A 8 17.71 0.40 -10.31
C VAL A 8 18.59 1.57 -10.74
N ARG A 9 18.92 2.47 -9.81
CA ARG A 9 19.76 3.66 -10.07
C ARG A 9 21.25 3.40 -9.83
N HIS A 10 21.57 2.50 -8.89
CA HIS A 10 22.93 2.08 -8.57
C HIS A 10 23.00 0.55 -8.61
N LEU A 11 23.95 0.00 -9.36
CA LEU A 11 23.98 -1.44 -9.67
C LEU A 11 24.27 -2.33 -8.44
N ASP A 12 24.97 -1.80 -7.44
CA ASP A 12 25.26 -2.43 -6.15
C ASP A 12 24.02 -2.63 -5.25
N ALA A 13 22.96 -1.84 -5.48
CA ALA A 13 21.70 -1.99 -4.76
C ALA A 13 21.03 -3.36 -5.01
N CYS A 14 21.28 -3.98 -6.18
CA CYS A 14 20.79 -5.32 -6.49
C CYS A 14 21.32 -6.38 -5.52
N GLU A 15 22.62 -6.32 -5.22
CA GLU A 15 23.27 -7.27 -4.30
C GLU A 15 22.86 -6.98 -2.86
N THR A 16 22.80 -5.70 -2.48
CA THR A 16 22.38 -5.29 -1.12
C THR A 16 20.96 -5.78 -0.80
N MET A 17 20.02 -5.65 -1.74
CA MET A 17 18.65 -6.13 -1.56
C MET A 17 18.58 -7.66 -1.46
N GLY A 18 19.47 -8.39 -2.15
CA GLY A 18 19.55 -9.84 -2.08
C GLY A 18 19.93 -10.39 -0.70
N ASN A 19 20.65 -9.61 0.10
CA ASN A 19 21.09 -9.97 1.46
C ASN A 19 20.29 -9.27 2.58
N ALA A 20 19.24 -8.52 2.25
CA ALA A 20 18.44 -7.80 3.24
C ALA A 20 17.67 -8.76 4.16
N THR A 21 17.78 -8.57 5.48
CA THR A 21 17.06 -9.37 6.50
C THR A 21 15.87 -8.64 7.11
N ALA A 22 15.75 -7.33 6.89
CA ALA A 22 14.63 -6.51 7.32
C ALA A 22 14.34 -5.41 6.29
N ILE A 23 13.06 -5.10 6.11
CA ILE A 23 12.59 -3.97 5.28
C ILE A 23 11.76 -3.06 6.18
N CYS A 24 12.26 -1.87 6.45
CA CYS A 24 11.53 -0.84 7.17
C CYS A 24 10.62 -0.10 6.19
N SER A 25 9.42 -0.65 5.96
CA SER A 25 8.45 -0.06 5.04
C SER A 25 7.60 1.02 5.70
N ASP A 26 7.39 2.11 4.98
CA ASP A 26 6.36 3.08 5.33
C ASP A 26 4.96 2.53 5.01
N LYS A 27 3.94 3.04 5.70
CA LYS A 27 2.56 2.57 5.51
C LYS A 27 1.88 3.25 4.34
N THR A 28 1.80 4.58 4.38
CA THR A 28 0.96 5.37 3.47
C THR A 28 1.66 5.60 2.15
N GLY A 29 1.07 5.17 1.04
CA GLY A 29 1.66 5.31 -0.31
C GLY A 29 2.65 4.21 -0.68
N THR A 30 3.01 3.33 0.27
CA THR A 30 3.83 2.13 0.02
C THR A 30 3.01 0.86 0.26
N LEU A 31 2.49 0.64 1.47
CA LEU A 31 1.63 -0.52 1.77
C LEU A 31 0.15 -0.27 1.43
N THR A 32 -0.31 0.98 1.58
CA THR A 32 -1.66 1.40 1.20
C THR A 32 -1.62 2.28 -0.04
N THR A 33 -2.74 2.33 -0.77
CA THR A 33 -2.89 3.14 -2.00
C THR A 33 -2.90 4.65 -1.75
N ASN A 34 -2.69 5.11 -0.51
CA ASN A 34 -2.85 6.49 -0.09
C ASN A 34 -4.22 7.09 -0.51
N ARG A 35 -5.25 6.25 -0.62
CA ARG A 35 -6.61 6.65 -0.95
C ARG A 35 -7.54 6.17 0.15
N MET A 36 -7.87 7.06 1.07
CA MET A 36 -8.80 6.78 2.16
C MET A 36 -10.21 6.60 1.60
N THR A 37 -10.86 5.50 1.99
CA THR A 37 -12.25 5.21 1.63
C THR A 37 -13.05 4.89 2.89
N VAL A 38 -14.33 5.24 2.89
CA VAL A 38 -15.24 4.86 3.97
C VAL A 38 -15.60 3.40 3.77
N VAL A 39 -15.28 2.55 4.74
CA VAL A 39 -15.57 1.11 4.71
C VAL A 39 -16.81 0.75 5.51
N GLN A 40 -17.06 1.45 6.61
CA GLN A 40 -18.13 1.16 7.55
C GLN A 40 -18.70 2.45 8.14
N VAL A 41 -19.98 2.42 8.50
CA VAL A 41 -20.69 3.53 9.16
C VAL A 41 -21.44 3.01 10.36
N TYR A 42 -21.42 3.72 11.48
CA TYR A 42 -22.22 3.44 12.66
C TYR A 42 -23.18 4.61 12.91
N VAL A 43 -24.48 4.37 12.75
CA VAL A 43 -25.54 5.39 12.87
C VAL A 43 -26.78 4.76 13.48
N SER A 44 -27.44 5.47 14.40
CA SER A 44 -28.67 5.01 15.08
C SER A 44 -28.55 3.61 15.63
N GLU A 45 -27.46 3.34 16.36
CA GLU A 45 -27.10 2.04 16.95
C GLU A 45 -26.93 0.89 15.94
N LYS A 46 -26.94 1.19 14.64
CA LYS A 46 -26.81 0.22 13.55
C LYS A 46 -25.44 0.33 12.89
N HIS A 47 -24.74 -0.80 12.80
CA HIS A 47 -23.46 -0.93 12.13
C HIS A 47 -23.64 -1.37 10.67
N TRP A 48 -23.27 -0.50 9.74
CA TRP A 48 -23.29 -0.72 8.29
C TRP A 48 -21.90 -1.13 7.83
N LYS A 49 -21.72 -2.42 7.51
CA LYS A 49 -20.39 -3.01 7.22
C LYS A 49 -19.94 -2.89 5.77
N ASN A 50 -20.86 -2.63 4.84
CA ASN A 50 -20.59 -2.47 3.42
C ASN A 50 -21.23 -1.16 2.97
N VAL A 51 -20.45 -0.10 2.98
CA VAL A 51 -20.81 1.13 2.29
C VAL A 51 -20.36 0.95 0.85
N GLU A 52 -21.30 0.84 -0.09
CA GLU A 52 -20.94 0.83 -1.52
C GLU A 52 -20.15 2.10 -1.81
N ASN A 53 -18.98 1.94 -2.44
CA ASN A 53 -18.08 3.04 -2.68
C ASN A 53 -18.78 4.07 -3.59
N PRO A 54 -19.10 5.29 -3.13
CA PRO A 54 -19.82 6.27 -3.94
C PRO A 54 -18.95 6.85 -5.07
N VAL A 55 -17.67 6.48 -5.12
CA VAL A 55 -16.70 6.93 -6.11
C VAL A 55 -16.44 5.78 -7.10
N ARG A 56 -17.37 5.60 -8.04
CA ARG A 56 -17.02 5.13 -9.39
C ARG A 56 -16.74 6.34 -10.26
#